data_AF-A0A9D0XMJ3-F1
#
_entry.id   AF-A0A9D0XMJ3-F1
#
_cell.length_a   1.000
_cell.length_b   1.000
_cell.length_c   1.000
_cell.angle_alpha   90.00
_cell.angle_beta   90.00
_cell.angle_gamma   90.00
#
_symmetry.space_group_name_H-M   'P 1'
#
loop_
_entity.id
_entity.type
_entity.pdbx_description
1 polymer ?
#
loop_
_entity_poly.entity_id
_entity_poly.type
_entity_poly.pdbx_seq_one_letter_code
_entity_poly.pdbx_strand_id
1 'polypeptide(L)'
;MKKSLFFLCCILLTSIHLQAQEVKEKSQKIFDTFKDRRIINSHSIETLQKRQLDFRIAHRFGDIAGDAGGWATFYGFENAADVLIGLEYGLTDRLTLGMFRTKAAGPLKALIHTQAKYSLVQQR
;
A
#
# COMPACT_ATOMS: atom_id res chain seq x y z
N MET A 1 -11.87 67.47 -13.48
CA MET A 1 -12.67 66.22 -13.45
C MET A 1 -11.96 65.02 -14.08
N LYS A 2 -11.35 65.15 -15.27
CA LYS A 2 -10.71 64.01 -15.99
C LYS A 2 -9.54 63.33 -15.25
N LYS A 3 -8.71 64.07 -14.51
CA LYS A 3 -7.57 63.54 -13.74
C LYS A 3 -7.99 62.71 -12.51
N SER A 4 -9.08 63.10 -11.85
CA SER A 4 -9.65 62.35 -10.71
C SER A 4 -10.31 61.04 -11.15
N LEU A 5 -10.91 61.03 -12.35
CA LEU A 5 -11.53 59.83 -12.92
C LEU A 5 -10.47 58.79 -13.33
N PHE A 6 -9.32 59.24 -13.83
CA PHE A 6 -8.17 58.37 -14.13
C PHE A 6 -7.61 57.72 -12.86
N PHE A 7 -7.46 58.49 -11.78
CA PHE A 7 -6.96 57.98 -10.50
C PHE A 7 -7.92 56.95 -9.86
N LEU A 8 -9.22 57.20 -9.96
CA LEU A 8 -10.25 56.25 -9.49
C LEU A 8 -10.25 54.95 -10.31
N CYS A 9 -10.02 55.03 -11.63
CA CYS A 9 -9.91 53.87 -12.51
C CYS A 9 -8.68 53.01 -12.18
N CYS A 10 -7.53 53.62 -11.87
CA CYS A 10 -6.33 52.90 -11.42
C CYS A 10 -6.53 52.16 -10.08
N ILE A 11 -7.30 52.73 -9.15
CA ILE A 11 -7.64 52.09 -7.87
C ILE A 11 -8.61 50.91 -8.08
N LEU A 12 -9.57 51.06 -9.00
CA LEU A 12 -10.50 49.98 -9.39
C LEU A 12 -9.78 48.83 -10.10
N LEU A 13 -8.80 49.11 -10.96
CA LEU A 13 -8.01 48.10 -11.69
C LEU A 13 -7.06 47.32 -10.76
N THR A 14 -6.51 47.94 -9.72
CA THR A 14 -5.61 47.28 -8.76
C THR A 14 -6.35 46.40 -7.76
N SER A 15 -7.62 46.70 -7.47
CA SER A 15 -8.48 45.91 -6.56
C SER A 15 -8.83 44.52 -7.13
N ILE A 16 -8.78 44.35 -8.46
CA ILE A 16 -9.14 43.09 -9.15
C ILE A 16 -8.05 42.01 -8.99
N HIS A 17 -6.82 42.38 -8.62
CA HIS A 17 -5.68 41.45 -8.54
C HIS A 17 -5.35 40.91 -7.15
N LEU A 18 -6.13 41.21 -6.11
CA LEU A 18 -5.89 40.64 -4.78
C LEU A 18 -6.54 39.25 -4.64
N GLN A 19 -5.90 38.24 -5.23
CA GLN A 19 -6.20 36.84 -4.95
C GLN A 19 -5.42 36.42 -3.70
N ALA A 20 -6.12 36.25 -2.57
CA ALA A 20 -5.57 35.58 -1.40
C ALA A 20 -5.33 34.10 -1.77
N GLN A 21 -4.07 33.67 -1.74
CA GLN A 21 -3.72 32.27 -1.98
C GLN A 21 -3.99 31.48 -0.70
N GLU A 22 -5.18 30.89 -0.58
CA GLU A 22 -5.45 29.90 0.46
C GLU A 22 -4.49 28.72 0.26
N VAL A 23 -3.53 28.58 1.17
CA VAL A 23 -2.78 27.32 1.32
C VAL A 23 -3.79 26.30 1.82
N LYS A 24 -4.41 25.56 0.90
CA LYS A 24 -5.14 24.34 1.25
C LYS A 24 -4.14 23.39 1.88
N GLU A 25 -4.09 23.34 3.22
CA GLU A 25 -3.49 22.21 3.90
C GLU A 25 -4.17 20.96 3.36
N LYS A 26 -3.43 20.19 2.56
CA LYS A 26 -3.86 18.84 2.23
C LYS A 26 -3.87 18.11 3.56
N SER A 27 -5.07 17.82 4.08
CA SER A 27 -5.29 16.88 5.17
C SER A 27 -4.35 15.70 4.97
N GLN A 28 -3.33 15.62 5.82
CA GLN A 28 -2.36 14.55 5.76
C GLN A 28 -3.11 13.30 6.18
N LYS A 29 -3.32 12.39 5.23
CA LYS A 29 -3.84 11.07 5.56
C LYS A 29 -2.92 10.45 6.60
N ILE A 30 -3.52 9.91 7.65
CA ILE A 30 -2.79 9.07 8.59
C ILE A 30 -2.49 7.77 7.85
N PHE A 31 -1.21 7.54 7.59
CA PHE A 31 -0.68 6.30 6.99
C PHE A 31 0.01 5.47 8.08
N ASP A 32 0.30 4.20 7.77
CA ASP A 32 1.07 3.28 8.60
C ASP A 32 0.41 2.90 9.94
N THR A 33 -0.91 2.61 9.95
CA THR A 33 -1.48 1.88 11.10
C THR A 33 -0.79 0.51 11.22
N PHE A 34 -0.50 -0.10 10.06
CA PHE A 34 0.42 -1.22 9.95
C PHE A 34 1.58 -0.85 9.04
N LYS A 35 2.79 -1.25 9.41
CA LYS A 35 3.99 -1.05 8.57
C LYS A 35 4.05 -2.00 7.38
N ASP A 36 3.27 -3.08 7.41
CA ASP A 36 3.16 -4.06 6.33
C ASP A 36 1.69 -4.29 5.92
N ARG A 37 1.51 -4.78 4.69
CA ARG A 37 0.22 -5.18 4.10
C ARG A 37 -0.29 -6.52 4.63
N ARG A 38 0.53 -7.25 5.38
CA ARG A 38 0.19 -8.52 6.02
C ARG A 38 0.43 -8.43 7.52
N ILE A 39 -0.47 -9.05 8.28
CA ILE A 39 -0.34 -9.26 9.71
C ILE A 39 -0.21 -10.77 9.89
N ILE A 40 1.01 -11.26 10.02
CA ILE A 40 1.33 -12.70 10.04
C ILE A 40 0.79 -13.35 8.74
N ASN A 41 -0.38 -13.98 8.80
CA ASN A 41 -1.03 -14.67 7.68
C ASN A 41 -2.23 -13.91 7.09
N SER A 42 -2.67 -12.83 7.75
CA SER A 42 -3.86 -12.06 7.39
C SER A 42 -3.52 -10.79 6.60
N HIS A 43 -4.51 -10.21 5.93
CA HIS A 43 -4.35 -8.89 5.31
C HIS A 43 -4.50 -7.78 6.35
N SER A 44 -3.61 -6.79 6.30
CA SER A 44 -3.83 -5.52 7.02
C SER A 44 -4.87 -4.67 6.28
N ILE A 45 -5.12 -3.43 6.71
CA ILE A 45 -5.97 -2.47 5.99
C ILE A 45 -5.22 -1.69 4.90
N GLU A 46 -3.88 -1.78 4.87
CA GLU A 46 -3.04 -0.87 4.07
C GLU A 46 -3.05 -1.19 2.59
N THR A 47 -3.04 -0.14 1.75
CA THR A 47 -2.88 -0.25 0.29
C THR A 47 -1.49 0.23 -0.13
N LEU A 48 -0.89 -0.41 -1.13
CA LEU A 48 0.39 0.02 -1.67
C LEU A 48 0.24 1.41 -2.32
N GLN A 49 1.23 2.28 -2.15
CA GLN A 49 1.14 3.64 -2.69
C GLN A 49 1.20 3.60 -4.22
N LYS A 50 0.65 4.65 -4.86
CA LYS A 50 0.60 4.73 -6.32
C LYS A 50 2.00 4.57 -6.93
N ARG A 51 2.11 3.69 -7.93
CA ARG A 51 3.31 3.35 -8.70
C ARG A 51 4.42 2.65 -7.91
N GLN A 52 4.12 2.11 -6.73
CA GLN A 52 5.04 1.22 -6.04
C GLN A 52 4.82 -0.23 -6.46
N LEU A 53 5.88 -1.02 -6.41
CA LEU A 53 5.88 -2.47 -6.62
C LEU A 53 6.43 -3.12 -5.35
N ASP A 54 5.69 -4.08 -4.80
CA ASP A 54 6.11 -4.93 -3.68
C ASP A 54 6.33 -6.35 -4.20
N PHE A 55 7.53 -6.87 -3.98
CA PHE A 55 7.88 -8.25 -4.27
C PHE A 55 8.03 -9.01 -2.96
N ARG A 56 7.21 -10.05 -2.78
CA ARG A 56 7.09 -10.79 -1.52
C ARG A 56 7.46 -12.25 -1.69
N ILE A 57 8.34 -12.71 -0.83
CA ILE A 57 8.59 -14.14 -0.62
C ILE A 57 8.21 -14.45 0.82
N ALA A 58 7.26 -15.35 1.01
CA ALA A 58 6.91 -15.87 2.34
C ALA A 58 7.21 -17.37 2.37
N HIS A 59 7.98 -17.78 3.37
CA HIS A 59 8.37 -19.15 3.61
C HIS A 59 7.81 -19.57 4.97
N ARG A 60 7.14 -20.72 5.01
CA ARG A 60 6.66 -21.34 6.25
C ARG A 60 7.51 -22.56 6.55
N PHE A 61 8.04 -22.57 7.76
CA PHE A 61 8.80 -23.68 8.31
C PHE A 61 7.91 -24.88 8.59
N GLY A 62 8.51 -26.08 8.54
CA GLY A 62 7.85 -27.32 8.90
C GLY A 62 7.65 -27.47 10.41
N ASP A 63 7.04 -28.57 10.81
CA ASP A 63 6.74 -28.83 12.22
C ASP A 63 8.01 -28.93 13.07
N ILE A 64 8.00 -28.28 14.24
CA ILE A 64 9.12 -28.28 15.18
C ILE A 64 9.36 -29.68 15.78
N ALA A 65 8.28 -30.39 16.12
CA ALA A 65 8.30 -31.68 16.81
C ALA A 65 7.54 -32.80 16.07
N GLY A 66 7.12 -32.55 14.82
CA GLY A 66 6.41 -33.54 13.99
C GLY A 66 7.37 -34.45 13.21
N ASP A 67 6.83 -35.23 12.28
CA ASP A 67 7.59 -36.22 11.49
C ASP A 67 8.75 -35.62 10.67
N ALA A 68 8.66 -34.32 10.34
CA ALA A 68 9.70 -33.57 9.63
C ALA A 68 10.51 -32.62 10.54
N GLY A 69 10.37 -32.74 11.86
CA GLY A 69 11.04 -31.94 12.87
C GLY A 69 12.27 -32.59 13.49
N GLY A 70 12.80 -31.99 14.57
CA GLY A 70 13.98 -32.47 15.29
C GLY A 70 15.33 -31.97 14.75
N TRP A 71 16.44 -32.37 15.39
CA TRP A 71 17.77 -31.83 15.09
C TRP A 71 18.21 -32.02 13.63
N ALA A 72 17.82 -33.13 13.00
CA ALA A 72 18.22 -33.48 11.64
C ALA A 72 17.71 -32.51 10.56
N THR A 73 16.60 -31.82 10.79
CA THR A 73 16.02 -30.80 9.90
C THR A 73 16.08 -29.40 10.52
N PHE A 74 16.94 -29.23 11.52
CA PHE A 74 17.02 -28.04 12.37
C PHE A 74 15.64 -27.59 12.87
N TYR A 75 14.91 -28.49 13.54
CA TYR A 75 13.56 -28.24 14.08
C TYR A 75 12.56 -27.73 13.02
N GLY A 76 12.66 -28.21 11.79
CA GLY A 76 11.77 -27.83 10.69
C GLY A 76 12.15 -26.52 9.98
N PHE A 77 13.21 -25.82 10.41
CA PHE A 77 13.69 -24.60 9.74
C PHE A 77 14.25 -24.86 8.34
N GLU A 78 14.83 -26.04 8.10
CA GLU A 78 15.32 -26.43 6.77
C GLU A 78 14.18 -26.91 5.85
N ASN A 79 12.99 -27.16 6.40
CA ASN A 79 11.86 -27.66 5.63
C ASN A 79 10.98 -26.51 5.12
N ALA A 80 10.94 -26.33 3.80
CA ALA A 80 10.07 -25.39 3.10
C ALA A 80 8.69 -26.01 2.86
N ALA A 81 7.89 -26.11 3.93
CA ALA A 81 6.55 -26.68 3.89
C ALA A 81 5.67 -25.91 2.89
N ASP A 82 5.55 -24.59 3.07
CA ASP A 82 4.85 -23.71 2.14
C ASP A 82 5.74 -22.54 1.70
N VAL A 83 5.69 -22.24 0.40
CA VAL A 83 6.39 -21.08 -0.19
C VAL A 83 5.42 -20.28 -1.02
N LEU A 84 5.31 -18.99 -0.73
CA LEU A 84 4.56 -18.00 -1.51
C LEU A 84 5.54 -17.03 -2.15
N ILE A 85 5.38 -16.81 -3.46
CA ILE A 85 6.08 -15.78 -4.21
C ILE A 85 5.01 -14.88 -4.83
N GLY A 86 5.10 -13.58 -4.58
CA GLY A 86 4.09 -12.61 -4.94
C GLY A 86 4.64 -11.32 -5.50
N LEU A 87 3.89 -10.72 -6.41
CA LEU A 87 4.11 -9.38 -6.91
C LEU A 87 2.83 -8.58 -6.70
N GLU A 88 2.94 -7.41 -6.08
CA GLU A 88 1.85 -6.47 -5.89
C GLU A 88 2.22 -5.10 -6.45
N TYR A 89 1.29 -4.44 -7.12
CA TYR A 89 1.46 -3.13 -7.72
C TYR A 89 0.36 -2.17 -7.28
N GLY A 90 0.76 -0.98 -6.83
CA GLY A 90 -0.13 0.09 -6.39
C GLY A 90 -0.61 0.88 -7.59
N LEU A 91 -1.79 0.56 -8.12
CA LEU A 91 -2.37 1.29 -9.25
C LEU A 91 -2.75 2.73 -8.83
N THR A 92 -3.27 2.88 -7.61
CA THR A 92 -3.57 4.17 -6.97
C THR A 92 -3.29 4.08 -5.46
N ASP A 93 -3.29 5.20 -4.74
CA ASP A 93 -3.17 5.23 -3.26
C ASP A 93 -4.36 4.58 -2.51
N ARG A 94 -5.27 3.93 -3.24
CA ARG A 94 -6.43 3.19 -2.72
C ARG A 94 -6.61 1.83 -3.36
N LEU A 95 -5.91 1.50 -4.45
CA LEU A 95 -6.10 0.28 -5.22
C LEU A 95 -4.77 -0.41 -5.43
N THR A 96 -4.65 -1.62 -4.92
CA THR A 96 -3.51 -2.52 -5.15
C THR A 96 -3.99 -3.76 -5.89
N LEU A 97 -3.23 -4.16 -6.90
CA LEU A 97 -3.43 -5.41 -7.63
C LEU A 97 -2.22 -6.29 -7.41
N GLY A 98 -2.39 -7.61 -7.40
CA GLY A 98 -1.29 -8.53 -7.20
C GLY A 98 -1.53 -9.91 -7.79
N MET A 99 -0.44 -10.64 -7.98
CA MET A 99 -0.43 -12.03 -8.42
C MET A 99 0.55 -12.81 -7.55
N PHE A 100 0.15 -14.02 -7.19
CA PHE A 100 0.88 -14.86 -6.27
C PHE A 100 0.91 -16.28 -6.78
N ARG A 101 2.04 -16.95 -6.57
CA ARG A 101 2.20 -18.38 -6.75
C ARG A 101 2.57 -18.99 -5.41
N THR A 102 1.85 -20.05 -5.03
CA THR A 102 2.10 -20.76 -3.79
C THR A 102 2.36 -22.23 -4.06
N LYS A 103 3.46 -22.74 -3.48
CA LYS A 103 3.72 -24.17 -3.31
C LYS A 103 3.29 -24.53 -1.89
N ALA A 104 2.42 -25.52 -1.75
CA ALA A 104 2.08 -26.08 -0.44
C ALA A 104 2.63 -27.50 -0.28
N ALA A 105 2.78 -27.95 0.96
CA ALA A 105 3.17 -29.32 1.29
C ALA A 105 2.07 -30.36 0.97
N GLY A 106 0.82 -29.91 0.86
CA GLY A 106 -0.34 -30.76 0.59
C GLY A 106 -0.49 -31.23 -0.88
N PRO A 107 -1.66 -31.78 -1.27
CA PRO A 107 -1.89 -32.27 -2.63
C PRO A 107 -1.83 -31.16 -3.69
N LEU A 108 -2.08 -29.91 -3.28
CA LEU A 108 -2.03 -28.75 -4.15
C LEU A 108 -0.63 -28.13 -4.17
N LYS A 109 0.20 -28.59 -5.10
CA LYS A 109 1.64 -28.23 -5.16
C LYS A 109 1.96 -26.90 -5.84
N ALA A 110 1.05 -26.36 -6.64
CA ALA A 110 1.30 -25.13 -7.39
C ALA A 110 -0.02 -24.38 -7.66
N LEU A 111 -0.41 -23.52 -6.72
CA LEU A 111 -1.58 -22.66 -6.89
C LEU A 111 -1.13 -21.28 -7.36
N ILE A 112 -1.92 -20.70 -8.25
CA ILE A 112 -1.76 -19.32 -8.70
C ILE A 112 -3.03 -18.59 -8.31
N HIS A 113 -2.89 -17.44 -7.65
CA HIS A 113 -4.02 -16.58 -7.33
C HIS A 113 -3.70 -15.13 -7.65
N THR A 114 -4.72 -14.40 -8.06
CA THR A 114 -4.67 -12.95 -8.22
C THR A 114 -5.39 -12.29 -7.07
N GLN A 115 -5.03 -11.05 -6.79
CA GLN A 115 -5.61 -10.28 -5.72
C GLN A 115 -5.87 -8.85 -6.18
N ALA A 116 -7.02 -8.31 -5.78
CA ALA A 116 -7.30 -6.90 -5.84
C ALA A 116 -7.73 -6.43 -4.45
N LYS A 117 -7.16 -5.32 -3.99
CA LYS A 117 -7.48 -4.72 -2.70
C LYS A 117 -7.80 -3.24 -2.89
N TYR A 118 -8.98 -2.84 -2.45
CA TYR A 118 -9.46 -1.47 -2.54
C TYR A 118 -9.80 -0.91 -1.16
N SER A 119 -9.30 0.30 -0.86
CA SER A 119 -9.59 1.02 0.39
C SER A 119 -10.78 1.97 0.19
N LEU A 120 -11.92 1.60 0.76
CA LEU A 120 -13.16 2.39 0.71
C LEU A 120 -13.10 3.61 1.64
N VAL A 121 -12.60 3.39 2.86
CA VAL A 121 -12.51 4.39 3.92
C VAL A 121 -11.07 4.48 4.38
N GLN A 122 -10.57 5.70 4.50
CA GLN A 122 -9.22 6.01 4.97
C GLN A 122 -9.34 7.01 6.12
N GLN A 123 -8.60 6.76 7.18
CA GLN A 123 -8.50 7.70 8.29
C GLN A 123 -7.87 9.01 7.80
N ARG A 124 -8.43 10.13 8.25
CA ARG A 124 -7.98 11.49 7.97
C ARG A 124 -7.65 12.20 9.26
#